data_AF-A0A099S210-F1
#
_entry.id   AF-A0A099S210-F1
#
_cell.length_a   1.000
_cell.length_b   1.000
_cell.length_c   1.000
_cell.angle_alpha   90.00
_cell.angle_beta   90.00
_cell.angle_gamma   90.00
#
_symmetry.space_group_name_H-M   'P 1'
#
loop_
_entity.id
_entity.type
_entity.pdbx_description
1 polymer ?
#
loop_
_entity_poly.entity_id
_entity_poly.type
_entity_poly.pdbx_seq_one_letter_code
_entity_poly.pdbx_strand_id
1 'polypeptide(L)'
;MKTIVIFEKNSNEPLPANYKLYLDSFICNCILDGDCRLSNLVYNYTKNYDTSKRPFSFSDFYVDCADNNDEFFPYEVVRMDFSSEYPDITDAFIRGVKSKVFYAKEIDLPVVTTLDVISNKPEELYLATL
;
A
#
# COMPACT_ATOMS: atom_id res chain seq x y z
N MET A 1 1.96 13.56 1.12
CA MET A 1 2.20 12.70 2.30
C MET A 1 2.70 11.35 1.82
N LYS A 2 3.56 10.67 2.58
CA LYS A 2 4.07 9.33 2.26
C LYS A 2 3.71 8.36 3.39
N THR A 3 3.25 7.18 3.04
CA THR A 3 2.93 6.08 3.97
C THR A 3 3.50 4.79 3.41
N ILE A 4 3.92 3.88 4.27
CA ILE A 4 4.39 2.54 3.91
C ILE A 4 3.27 1.56 4.25
N VAL A 5 2.88 0.72 3.30
CA VAL A 5 1.94 -0.37 3.53
C VAL A 5 2.73 -1.66 3.66
N ILE A 6 2.46 -2.41 4.73
CA ILE A 6 3.10 -3.69 5.01
C ILE A 6 2.09 -4.80 4.74
N PHE A 7 2.52 -5.77 3.94
CA PHE A 7 1.75 -6.95 3.59
C PHE A 7 2.44 -8.21 4.11
N GLU A 8 1.64 -9.18 4.52
CA GLU A 8 2.08 -10.54 4.80
C GLU A 8 2.13 -11.33 3.49
N LYS A 9 3.21 -12.08 3.29
CA LYS A 9 3.41 -12.95 2.13
C LYS A 9 3.40 -14.41 2.58
N ASN A 10 2.23 -15.03 2.45
CA ASN A 10 2.00 -16.43 2.82
C ASN A 10 2.45 -17.44 1.76
N SER A 11 2.71 -16.97 0.54
CA SER A 11 3.11 -17.81 -0.58
C SER A 11 4.54 -17.53 -1.03
N ASN A 12 5.27 -18.60 -1.32
CA ASN A 12 6.59 -18.53 -1.96
C ASN A 12 6.50 -18.29 -3.47
N GLU A 13 5.29 -18.29 -4.04
CA GLU A 13 5.11 -18.05 -5.47
C GLU A 13 5.43 -16.59 -5.83
N PRO A 14 6.11 -16.36 -6.97
CA PRO A 14 6.39 -15.02 -7.43
C PRO A 14 5.10 -14.34 -7.92
N LEU A 15 4.96 -13.06 -7.63
CA LEU A 15 3.87 -12.24 -8.17
C LEU A 15 3.89 -12.26 -9.70
N PRO A 16 2.71 -12.23 -10.36
CA PRO A 16 2.65 -12.16 -11.81
C PRO A 16 3.31 -10.88 -12.32
N ALA A 17 3.97 -10.92 -13.49
CA ALA A 17 4.72 -9.77 -14.02
C ALA A 17 3.89 -8.48 -14.16
N ASN A 18 2.57 -8.60 -14.30
CA ASN A 18 1.63 -7.48 -14.40
C ASN A 18 0.88 -7.16 -13.09
N TYR A 19 1.36 -7.62 -11.93
CA TYR A 19 0.69 -7.41 -10.62
C TYR A 19 0.38 -5.94 -10.34
N LYS A 20 1.17 -5.00 -10.88
CA LYS A 20 0.97 -3.55 -10.68
C LYS A 20 -0.38 -3.04 -11.19
N LEU A 21 -0.96 -3.68 -12.21
CA LEU A 21 -2.32 -3.33 -12.68
C LEU A 21 -3.39 -3.71 -11.65
N TYR A 22 -3.21 -4.86 -11.00
CA TYR A 22 -4.06 -5.30 -9.90
C TYR A 22 -3.87 -4.38 -8.69
N LEU A 23 -2.61 -3.99 -8.41
CA LEU A 23 -2.27 -3.12 -7.30
C LEU A 23 -2.88 -1.72 -7.46
N ASP A 24 -2.82 -1.13 -8.65
CA ASP A 24 -3.47 0.16 -8.95
C ASP A 24 -4.99 0.08 -8.69
N SER A 25 -5.63 -0.99 -9.18
CA SER A 25 -7.06 -1.25 -8.97
C SER A 25 -7.40 -1.46 -7.49
N PHE A 26 -6.57 -2.20 -6.76
CA PHE A 26 -6.70 -2.40 -5.32
C PHE A 26 -6.62 -1.08 -4.56
N ILE A 27 -5.65 -0.23 -4.89
CA ILE A 27 -5.48 1.10 -4.28
C ILE A 27 -6.69 1.98 -4.57
N CYS A 28 -7.19 2.00 -5.81
CA CYS A 28 -8.43 2.70 -6.17
C CYS A 28 -9.58 2.30 -5.25
N ASN A 29 -9.83 1.00 -5.13
CA ASN A 29 -10.91 0.48 -4.31
C ASN A 29 -10.72 0.85 -2.84
N CYS A 30 -9.49 0.77 -2.31
CA CYS A 30 -9.19 1.20 -0.94
C CYS A 30 -9.48 2.71 -0.75
N ILE A 31 -9.11 3.56 -1.70
CA ILE A 31 -9.42 5.01 -1.63
C ILE A 31 -10.94 5.22 -1.61
N LEU A 32 -11.70 4.53 -2.46
CA LEU A 32 -13.15 4.67 -2.52
C LEU A 32 -13.86 4.12 -1.27
N ASP A 33 -13.37 3.01 -0.72
CA ASP A 33 -13.86 2.43 0.53
C ASP A 33 -13.58 3.35 1.73
N GLY A 34 -12.45 4.06 1.71
CA GLY A 34 -12.08 5.02 2.75
C GLY A 34 -12.79 6.38 2.63
N ASP A 35 -13.05 6.84 1.41
CA ASP A 35 -13.83 8.06 1.12
C ASP A 35 -14.44 8.05 -0.29
N CYS A 36 -15.73 7.70 -0.39
CA CYS A 36 -16.43 7.60 -1.67
C CYS A 36 -16.58 8.94 -2.42
N ARG A 37 -16.38 10.09 -1.75
CA ARG A 37 -16.44 11.42 -2.38
C ARG A 37 -15.29 11.65 -3.36
N LEU A 38 -14.20 10.88 -3.23
CA LEU A 38 -13.06 10.89 -4.14
C LEU A 38 -13.30 10.11 -5.44
N SER A 39 -14.50 9.53 -5.62
CA SER A 39 -14.90 8.77 -6.82
C SER A 39 -14.64 9.52 -8.13
N ASN A 40 -14.99 10.80 -8.23
CA ASN A 40 -14.74 11.57 -9.45
C ASN A 40 -13.24 11.65 -9.78
N LEU A 41 -12.41 11.81 -8.77
CA LEU A 41 -10.97 11.97 -8.92
C LEU A 41 -10.30 10.64 -9.33
N VAL A 42 -10.73 9.51 -8.77
CA VAL A 42 -10.34 8.16 -9.22
C VAL A 42 -10.87 7.87 -10.63
N TYR A 43 -12.13 8.20 -10.90
CA TYR A 43 -12.79 7.96 -12.18
C TYR A 43 -12.12 8.74 -13.33
N ASN A 44 -11.68 9.97 -13.07
CA ASN A 44 -11.08 10.84 -14.08
C ASN A 44 -9.85 10.23 -14.76
N TYR A 45 -9.02 9.49 -14.02
CA TYR A 45 -7.85 8.83 -14.62
C TYR A 45 -8.18 7.39 -15.06
N THR A 46 -9.09 6.69 -14.38
CA THR A 46 -9.42 5.28 -14.71
C THR A 46 -10.33 5.14 -15.94
N LYS A 47 -11.19 6.13 -16.26
CA LYS A 47 -12.11 6.08 -17.42
C LYS A 47 -11.42 5.75 -18.75
N ASN A 48 -10.25 6.35 -19.00
CA ASN A 48 -9.43 6.09 -20.18
C ASN A 48 -8.05 5.50 -19.79
N TYR A 49 -7.92 5.03 -18.55
CA TYR A 49 -6.68 4.55 -17.96
C TYR A 49 -5.45 5.42 -18.31
N ASP A 50 -5.51 6.69 -17.91
CA ASP A 50 -4.45 7.68 -18.13
C ASP A 50 -3.60 7.84 -16.87
N THR A 51 -2.53 7.04 -16.76
CA THR A 51 -1.66 7.03 -15.58
C THR A 51 -0.96 8.36 -15.33
N SER A 52 -0.87 9.25 -16.33
CA SER A 52 -0.28 10.59 -16.16
C SER A 52 -1.16 11.50 -15.28
N LYS A 53 -2.45 11.18 -15.15
CA LYS A 53 -3.42 11.88 -14.29
C LYS A 53 -3.67 11.16 -12.97
N ARG A 54 -2.93 10.08 -12.69
CA ARG A 54 -3.11 9.32 -11.46
C ARG A 54 -2.78 10.23 -10.27
N PRO A 55 -3.69 10.36 -9.29
CA PRO A 55 -3.55 11.34 -8.23
C PRO A 55 -2.72 10.82 -7.05
N PHE A 56 -2.01 9.71 -7.26
CA PHE A 56 -1.13 9.07 -6.30
C PHE A 56 -0.01 8.31 -7.03
N SER A 57 1.04 7.99 -6.30
CA SER A 57 2.15 7.15 -6.72
C SER A 57 2.35 6.02 -5.72
N PHE A 58 2.85 4.89 -6.22
CA PHE A 58 3.23 3.76 -5.39
C PHE A 58 4.49 3.09 -5.94
N SER A 59 5.28 2.49 -5.07
CA SER A 59 6.49 1.75 -5.45
C SER A 59 6.17 0.31 -5.87
N ASP A 60 7.20 -0.36 -6.35
CA ASP A 60 7.22 -1.82 -6.42
C ASP A 60 7.25 -2.40 -5.01
N PHE A 61 6.83 -3.65 -4.87
CA PHE A 61 7.03 -4.36 -3.61
C PHE A 61 8.52 -4.54 -3.33
N TYR A 62 8.92 -4.31 -2.09
CA TYR A 62 10.28 -4.50 -1.62
C TYR A 62 10.29 -5.15 -0.23
N VAL A 63 11.41 -5.76 0.11
CA VAL A 63 11.69 -6.28 1.45
C VAL A 63 12.71 -5.34 2.08
N ASP A 64 12.48 -4.91 3.32
CA ASP A 64 13.46 -4.09 4.04
C ASP A 64 14.59 -4.98 4.54
N CYS A 65 15.83 -4.49 4.51
CA CYS A 65 16.97 -5.27 5.02
C CYS A 65 16.85 -5.55 6.53
N ALA A 66 16.10 -4.71 7.25
CA ALA A 66 15.77 -4.94 8.66
C ALA A 66 14.79 -6.10 8.88
N ASP A 67 13.99 -6.47 7.87
CA ASP A 67 13.04 -7.59 7.96
C ASP A 67 13.74 -8.96 7.88
N ASN A 68 15.03 -9.00 7.48
CA ASN A 68 15.84 -10.22 7.41
C ASN A 68 16.48 -10.62 8.77
N ASN A 69 16.26 -9.85 9.84
CA ASN A 69 16.64 -10.26 11.18
C ASN A 69 15.44 -10.97 11.82
N ASP A 70 15.48 -12.30 11.79
CA ASP A 70 14.51 -13.36 12.11
C ASP A 70 13.67 -13.27 13.42
N GLU A 71 13.52 -12.11 14.07
CA GLU A 71 12.86 -12.03 15.39
C GLU A 71 11.50 -11.31 15.43
N PHE A 72 11.13 -10.52 14.40
CA PHE A 72 9.95 -9.63 14.50
C PHE A 72 8.69 -10.09 13.78
N PHE A 73 8.80 -10.91 12.74
CA PHE A 73 7.64 -11.43 12.02
C PHE A 73 7.81 -12.94 11.79
N PRO A 74 6.84 -13.78 12.20
CA PRO A 74 6.89 -15.22 11.93
C PRO A 74 6.65 -15.57 10.45
N TYR A 75 6.49 -14.57 9.57
CA TYR A 75 6.15 -14.68 8.16
C TYR A 75 6.97 -13.68 7.33
N GLU A 76 7.12 -13.97 6.02
CA GLU A 76 7.75 -13.04 5.08
C GLU A 76 6.84 -11.81 4.91
N VAL A 77 7.42 -10.61 5.03
CA VAL A 77 6.71 -9.36 4.80
C VAL A 77 7.21 -8.67 3.54
N VAL A 78 6.29 -8.05 2.80
CA VAL A 78 6.62 -7.16 1.68
C VAL A 78 6.00 -5.80 1.91
N ARG A 79 6.73 -4.76 1.50
CA ARG A 79 6.38 -3.36 1.74
C ARG A 79 6.10 -2.65 0.42
N MET A 80 5.23 -1.65 0.47
CA MET A 80 4.95 -0.74 -0.64
C MET A 80 4.91 0.68 -0.13
N ASP A 81 5.68 1.57 -0.75
CA ASP A 81 5.53 3.00 -0.54
C ASP A 81 4.29 3.49 -1.26
N PHE A 82 3.45 4.27 -0.59
CA PHE A 82 2.34 5.02 -1.18
C PHE A 82 2.52 6.52 -0.91
N SER A 83 2.25 7.35 -1.90
CA SER A 83 2.27 8.80 -1.73
C SER A 83 1.26 9.52 -2.59
N SER A 84 0.79 10.66 -2.11
CA SER A 84 -0.04 11.59 -2.86
C SER A 84 0.26 13.03 -2.46
N GLU A 85 0.12 13.94 -3.42
CA GLU A 85 0.12 15.39 -3.19
C GLU A 85 -1.18 15.86 -2.51
N TYR A 86 -2.24 15.05 -2.57
CA TYR A 86 -3.52 15.33 -1.95
C TYR A 86 -3.62 14.58 -0.61
N PRO A 87 -3.62 15.27 0.54
CA PRO A 87 -3.71 14.64 1.86
C PRO A 87 -4.95 13.74 2.00
N ASP A 88 -6.11 14.22 1.53
CA ASP A 88 -7.39 13.50 1.58
C ASP A 88 -7.32 12.12 0.90
N ILE A 89 -6.50 11.97 -0.15
CA ILE A 89 -6.32 10.69 -0.84
C ILE A 89 -5.51 9.73 0.03
N THR A 90 -4.46 10.24 0.66
CA THR A 90 -3.62 9.42 1.55
C THR A 90 -4.44 8.97 2.77
N ASP A 91 -5.22 9.88 3.36
CA ASP A 91 -6.10 9.56 4.49
C ASP A 91 -7.23 8.60 4.11
N ALA A 92 -7.81 8.75 2.92
CA ALA A 92 -8.80 7.81 2.40
C ALA A 92 -8.16 6.43 2.18
N PHE A 93 -6.98 6.37 1.56
CA PHE A 93 -6.27 5.12 1.34
C PHE A 93 -5.94 4.41 2.67
N ILE A 94 -5.34 5.10 3.64
CA ILE A 94 -5.00 4.55 4.96
C ILE A 94 -6.25 4.02 5.68
N ARG A 95 -7.39 4.71 5.57
CA ARG A 95 -8.65 4.24 6.15
C ARG A 95 -9.18 2.98 5.45
N GLY A 96 -9.16 2.95 4.13
CA GLY A 96 -9.76 1.87 3.36
C GLY A 96 -8.89 0.64 3.19
N VAL A 97 -7.56 0.75 3.32
CA VAL A 97 -6.62 -0.36 3.16
C VAL A 97 -6.54 -1.28 4.39
N LYS A 98 -6.99 -0.80 5.55
CA LYS A 98 -6.98 -1.56 6.81
C LYS A 98 -7.76 -2.86 6.69
N SER A 99 -7.13 -3.97 7.10
CA SER A 99 -7.70 -5.32 7.06
C SER A 99 -8.15 -5.78 5.67
N LYS A 100 -7.62 -5.16 4.60
CA LYS A 100 -7.84 -5.63 3.22
C LYS A 100 -6.80 -6.69 2.87
N VAL A 101 -7.12 -7.46 1.85
CA VAL A 101 -6.22 -8.42 1.24
C VAL A 101 -6.03 -8.03 -0.21
N PHE A 102 -4.79 -7.87 -0.62
CA PHE A 102 -4.46 -7.66 -2.03
C PHE A 102 -4.40 -9.01 -2.73
N TYR A 103 -5.11 -9.14 -3.85
CA TYR A 103 -5.15 -10.37 -4.64
C TYR A 103 -4.53 -10.14 -6.02
N ALA A 104 -3.58 -11.00 -6.38
CA ALA A 104 -2.98 -11.06 -7.71
C ALA A 104 -3.00 -12.51 -8.22
N LYS A 105 -4.05 -12.85 -8.97
CA LYS A 105 -4.38 -14.24 -9.35
C LYS A 105 -4.62 -15.13 -8.13
N GLU A 106 -3.76 -16.12 -7.91
CA GLU A 106 -3.84 -17.10 -6.82
C GLU A 106 -3.04 -16.67 -5.58
N ILE A 107 -2.33 -15.53 -5.66
CA ILE A 107 -1.54 -14.98 -4.56
C ILE A 107 -2.40 -13.95 -3.82
N ASP A 108 -2.49 -14.12 -2.51
CA ASP A 108 -3.09 -13.19 -1.57
C ASP A 108 -2.04 -12.61 -0.62
N LEU A 109 -2.10 -11.30 -0.44
CA LEU A 109 -1.21 -10.53 0.42
C LEU A 109 -2.07 -9.73 1.40
N PRO A 110 -2.33 -10.26 2.61
CA PRO A 110 -3.05 -9.54 3.65
C PRO A 110 -2.30 -8.29 4.08
N VAL A 111 -3.02 -7.18 4.25
CA VAL A 111 -2.44 -5.95 4.80
C VAL A 111 -2.30 -6.11 6.30
N VAL A 112 -1.06 -6.05 6.78
CA VAL A 112 -0.72 -6.14 8.21
C VAL A 112 -0.94 -4.80 8.88
N THR A 113 -0.32 -3.75 8.34
CA THR A 113 -0.37 -2.40 8.92
C THR A 113 0.06 -1.33 7.91
N THR A 114 -0.10 -0.07 8.31
CA THR A 114 0.38 1.12 7.59
C THR A 114 1.25 1.96 8.50
N LEU A 115 2.39 2.45 8.01
CA LEU A 115 3.30 3.33 8.74
C LEU A 115 3.37 4.70 8.06
N ASP A 116 3.01 5.75 8.79
CA ASP A 116 3.11 7.11 8.27
C ASP A 116 4.55 7.60 8.29
N VAL A 117 5.04 8.00 7.11
CA VAL A 117 6.38 8.58 6.96
C VAL A 117 6.26 10.09 7.15
N ILE A 118 5.80 10.52 8.33
CA ILE A 118 5.87 11.94 8.69
C ILE A 118 7.33 12.24 9.04
N SER A 119 7.90 13.15 8.25
CA SER A 119 9.18 13.81 8.49
C SER A 119 9.35 14.22 9.96
N ASN A 120 10.49 13.83 10.56
CA ASN A 120 11.11 14.37 11.79
C ASN A 120 10.92 13.72 13.17
N LYS A 121 10.71 12.40 13.30
CA LYS A 121 11.15 11.69 14.52
C LYS A 121 11.63 10.26 14.24
N PRO A 122 12.94 10.05 14.01
CA PRO A 122 13.52 8.70 13.95
C PRO A 122 13.28 7.88 15.23
N GLU A 123 12.92 8.52 16.34
CA GLU A 123 12.70 7.90 17.65
C GLU A 123 11.36 7.13 17.76
N GLU A 124 10.32 7.50 17.00
CA GLU A 124 9.01 6.82 17.08
C GLU A 124 8.95 5.53 16.23
N LEU A 125 9.84 5.38 15.23
CA LEU A 125 10.05 4.13 14.50
C LEU A 125 10.62 3.00 15.38
N TYR A 126 11.31 3.35 16.48
CA TYR A 126 11.87 2.38 17.45
C TYR A 126 10.93 2.04 18.61
N LEU A 127 9.87 2.84 18.83
CA LEU A 127 8.94 2.65 19.97
C LEU A 127 7.67 1.89 19.59
N ALA A 128 7.35 1.77 18.30
CA ALA A 128 6.28 0.89 17.82
C ALA A 128 6.69 -0.60 17.80
N THR A 129 7.90 -0.91 18.25
CA THR A 129 8.54 -2.24 18.28
C THR A 129 8.89 -2.72 19.70
N LEU A 130 8.37 -2.07 20.75
CA LEU A 130 8.41 -2.55 22.15
C LEU A 130 7.06 -3.06 22.62
#